data_AF-R9JT58-F1
#
_entry.id   AF-R9JT58-F1
#
_cell.length_a   1.000
_cell.length_b   1.000
_cell.length_c   1.000
_cell.angle_alpha   90.00
_cell.angle_beta   90.00
_cell.angle_gamma   90.00
#
_symmetry.space_group_name_H-M   'P 1'
#
loop_
_entity.id
_entity.type
_entity.pdbx_description
1 polymer ?
#
loop_
_entity_poly.entity_id
_entity_poly.type
_entity_poly.pdbx_seq_one_letter_code
_entity_poly.pdbx_strand_id
1 'polypeptide(L)'
;MKKGGIFFSFENIAPNSEKGKQIVLQRWQNYQIANGKDPAEADAHIRRYGTEYFPITVNAHFETMQKGGFQNVELIWMSYMQAGFMGIKE
;
A
#
# COMPACT_ATOMS: atom_id res chain seq x y z
N MET A 1 4.44 -9.98 19.83
CA MET A 1 3.09 -10.58 20.04
C MET A 1 3.24 -11.96 20.67
N LYS A 2 2.21 -12.47 21.37
CA LYS A 2 2.22 -13.84 21.90
C LYS A 2 2.08 -14.85 20.76
N LYS A 3 2.51 -16.10 21.01
CA LYS A 3 2.27 -17.24 20.12
C LYS A 3 0.76 -17.36 19.83
N GLY A 4 0.42 -17.60 18.56
CA GLY A 4 -0.95 -17.59 18.04
C GLY A 4 -1.52 -16.20 17.73
N GLY A 5 -0.75 -15.13 17.93
CA GLY A 5 -1.20 -13.76 17.66
C GLY A 5 -1.27 -13.45 16.16
N ILE A 6 -2.32 -12.74 15.75
CA ILE A 6 -2.54 -12.29 14.36
C ILE A 6 -2.47 -10.76 14.30
N PHE A 7 -1.61 -10.24 13.44
CA PHE A 7 -1.46 -8.82 13.16
C PHE A 7 -2.08 -8.48 11.82
N PHE A 8 -2.84 -7.39 11.76
CA PHE A 8 -3.36 -6.83 10.52
C PHE A 8 -2.77 -5.44 10.30
N SER A 9 -2.32 -5.16 9.09
CA SER A 9 -1.98 -3.79 8.67
C SER A 9 -2.59 -3.46 7.33
N PHE A 10 -2.99 -2.20 7.15
CA PHE A 10 -3.45 -1.67 5.87
C PHE A 10 -2.56 -0.48 5.49
N GLU A 11 -1.85 -0.61 4.39
CA GLU A 11 -0.76 0.30 4.01
C GLU A 11 -0.94 0.80 2.58
N ASN A 12 -0.31 1.94 2.29
CA ASN A 12 -0.04 2.34 0.91
C ASN A 12 1.17 1.56 0.37
N ILE A 13 1.04 0.99 -0.82
CA ILE A 13 2.08 0.18 -1.48
C ILE A 13 2.56 0.79 -2.79
N ALA A 14 3.83 0.54 -3.11
CA ALA A 14 4.42 0.87 -4.39
C ALA A 14 4.18 -0.25 -5.41
N PRO A 15 3.84 0.06 -6.67
CA PRO A 15 3.86 -0.91 -7.75
C PRO A 15 5.27 -1.39 -8.07
N ASN A 16 5.39 -2.59 -8.64
CA ASN A 16 6.68 -3.20 -8.98
C ASN A 16 7.40 -2.54 -10.18
N SER A 17 6.72 -1.68 -10.94
CA SER A 17 7.28 -1.05 -12.14
C SER A 17 6.87 0.40 -12.28
N GLU A 18 7.71 1.18 -12.97
CA GLU A 18 7.43 2.58 -13.26
C GLU A 18 6.14 2.75 -14.06
N LYS A 19 5.91 1.86 -15.05
CA LYS A 19 4.67 1.87 -15.83
C LYS A 19 3.44 1.55 -14.96
N GLY A 20 3.57 0.61 -14.04
CA GLY A 20 2.53 0.28 -13.05
C GLY A 20 2.20 1.49 -12.19
N LYS A 21 3.23 2.16 -11.64
CA LYS A 21 3.12 3.41 -10.86
C LYS A 21 2.35 4.49 -11.60
N GLN A 22 2.72 4.79 -12.84
CA GLN A 22 2.02 5.78 -13.66
C GLN A 22 0.52 5.46 -13.82
N ILE A 23 0.20 4.19 -14.15
CA ILE A 23 -1.18 3.76 -14.36
C ILE A 23 -2.02 3.90 -13.09
N VAL A 24 -1.53 3.43 -11.95
CA VAL A 24 -2.32 3.44 -10.71
C VAL A 24 -2.45 4.83 -10.11
N LEU A 25 -1.42 5.69 -10.20
CA LEU A 25 -1.50 7.08 -9.77
C LEU A 25 -2.54 7.83 -10.61
N GLN A 26 -2.55 7.63 -11.93
CA GLN A 26 -3.56 8.23 -12.80
C GLN A 26 -4.97 7.74 -12.45
N ARG A 27 -5.15 6.42 -12.23
CA ARG A 27 -6.45 5.87 -11.84
C ARG A 27 -6.91 6.43 -10.49
N TRP A 28 -6.00 6.59 -9.53
CA TRP A 28 -6.33 7.17 -8.22
C TRP A 28 -6.69 8.66 -8.33
N GLN A 29 -5.98 9.42 -9.16
CA GLN A 29 -6.35 10.81 -9.47
C GLN A 29 -7.77 10.89 -10.06
N ASN A 30 -8.03 10.06 -11.07
CA ASN A 30 -9.34 10.03 -11.75
C ASN A 30 -10.45 9.64 -10.79
N TYR A 31 -10.21 8.68 -9.89
CA TYR A 31 -11.17 8.29 -8.87
C TYR A 31 -11.48 9.45 -7.92
N GLN A 32 -10.47 10.20 -7.48
CA GLN A 32 -10.69 11.36 -6.60
C GLN A 32 -11.56 12.42 -7.29
N ILE A 33 -11.26 12.75 -8.55
CA ILE A 33 -12.02 13.74 -9.33
C ILE A 33 -13.45 13.25 -9.57
N ALA A 34 -13.63 11.98 -9.95
CA ALA A 34 -14.95 11.38 -10.16
C ALA A 34 -15.82 11.37 -8.90
N ASN A 35 -15.22 11.45 -7.72
CA ASN A 35 -15.91 11.54 -6.43
C ASN A 35 -15.93 12.97 -5.85
N GLY A 36 -15.78 13.99 -6.70
CA GLY A 36 -16.02 15.38 -6.35
C GLY A 36 -14.82 16.14 -5.76
N LYS A 37 -13.62 15.55 -5.74
CA LYS A 37 -12.41 16.31 -5.39
C LYS A 37 -12.03 17.26 -6.53
N ASP A 38 -11.62 18.48 -6.17
CA ASP A 38 -11.11 19.44 -7.14
C ASP A 38 -9.86 18.88 -7.89
N PRO A 39 -9.71 19.10 -9.21
CA PRO A 39 -8.57 18.59 -9.96
C PRO A 39 -7.20 19.03 -9.44
N ALA A 40 -7.05 20.27 -8.95
CA ALA A 40 -5.79 20.77 -8.40
C ALA A 40 -5.49 20.11 -7.04
N GLU A 41 -6.51 19.89 -6.22
CA GLU A 41 -6.37 19.12 -4.97
C GLU A 41 -6.01 17.64 -5.24
N ALA A 42 -6.60 17.03 -6.27
CA ALA A 42 -6.31 15.66 -6.66
C ALA A 42 -4.87 15.51 -7.18
N ASP A 43 -4.40 16.46 -7.99
CA ASP A 43 -3.00 16.54 -8.45
C ASP A 43 -2.03 16.74 -7.28
N ALA A 44 -2.31 17.69 -6.38
CA ALA A 44 -1.52 17.90 -5.17
C ALA A 44 -1.45 16.61 -4.32
N HIS A 45 -2.56 15.88 -4.17
CA HIS A 45 -2.60 14.62 -3.44
C HIS A 45 -1.69 13.55 -4.04
N ILE A 46 -1.67 13.41 -5.36
CA ILE A 46 -0.86 12.39 -6.04
C ILE A 46 0.64 12.74 -5.97
N ARG A 47 1.01 14.02 -5.98
CA ARG A 47 2.41 14.49 -5.84
C ARG A 47 3.07 14.18 -4.50
N ARG A 48 2.27 13.79 -3.50
CA ARG A 48 2.76 13.33 -2.18
C ARG A 48 3.54 12.01 -2.27
N TYR A 49 3.31 11.22 -3.33
CA TYR A 49 4.03 9.98 -3.57
C TYR A 49 5.52 10.27 -3.79
N GLY A 50 6.38 9.67 -2.96
CA GLY A 50 7.82 9.83 -3.04
C GLY A 50 8.35 11.17 -2.52
N THR A 51 7.49 11.98 -1.89
CA THR A 51 7.88 13.27 -1.29
C THR A 51 7.45 13.35 0.18
N GLU A 52 6.17 13.07 0.46
CA GLU A 52 5.61 13.05 1.81
C GLU A 52 5.44 11.62 2.35
N TYR A 53 5.23 10.64 1.46
CA TYR A 53 5.19 9.23 1.83
C TYR A 53 5.97 8.37 0.83
N PHE A 54 6.63 7.35 1.34
CA PHE A 54 7.57 6.51 0.60
C PHE A 54 7.10 5.05 0.67
N PRO A 55 6.07 4.67 -0.11
CA PRO A 55 5.50 3.34 -0.01
C PRO A 55 6.50 2.31 -0.55
N ILE A 56 6.45 1.10 -0.02
CA ILE A 56 7.28 -0.03 -0.47
C ILE A 56 6.41 -1.07 -1.18
N THR A 57 7.03 -1.99 -1.92
CA THR A 57 6.29 -3.02 -2.64
C THR A 57 5.65 -4.01 -1.67
N VAL A 58 4.65 -4.76 -2.14
CA VAL A 58 4.04 -5.87 -1.38
C VAL A 58 5.12 -6.85 -0.89
N ASN A 59 6.07 -7.21 -1.74
CA ASN A 59 7.17 -8.10 -1.36
C ASN A 59 8.05 -7.49 -0.26
N ALA A 60 8.34 -6.20 -0.33
CA ALA A 60 9.11 -5.53 0.71
C ALA A 60 8.34 -5.50 2.05
N HIS A 61 7.02 -5.34 2.04
CA HIS A 61 6.19 -5.53 3.24
C HIS A 61 6.28 -6.96 3.79
N PHE A 62 6.17 -7.99 2.94
CA PHE A 62 6.32 -9.38 3.35
C PHE A 62 7.66 -9.64 4.02
N GLU A 63 8.76 -9.23 3.38
CA GLU A 63 10.10 -9.35 3.95
C GLU A 63 10.23 -8.61 5.28
N THR A 64 9.64 -7.42 5.40
CA THR A 64 9.69 -6.60 6.61
C THR A 64 8.95 -7.28 7.75
N MET A 65 7.76 -7.83 7.48
CA MET A 65 6.97 -8.57 8.47
C MET A 65 7.66 -9.87 8.89
N GLN A 66 8.26 -10.60 7.96
CA GLN A 66 9.05 -11.80 8.26
C GLN A 66 10.28 -11.47 9.11
N LYS A 67 11.01 -10.40 8.78
CA LYS A 67 12.12 -9.89 9.60
C LYS A 67 11.65 -9.42 10.99
N GLY A 68 10.42 -8.92 11.09
CA GLY A 68 9.73 -8.61 12.35
C GLY A 68 9.31 -9.84 13.16
N GLY A 69 9.52 -11.04 12.62
CA GLY A 69 9.34 -12.31 13.29
C GLY A 69 7.95 -12.93 13.10
N PHE A 70 7.14 -12.49 12.14
CA PHE A 70 5.95 -13.23 11.71
C PHE A 70 6.39 -14.41 10.83
N GLN A 71 5.98 -15.63 11.19
CA GLN A 71 6.36 -16.84 10.45
C GLN A 71 5.55 -16.98 9.15
N ASN A 72 4.28 -16.56 9.17
CA ASN A 72 3.44 -16.47 7.97
C ASN A 72 2.99 -15.04 7.75
N VAL A 73 2.98 -14.62 6.48
CA VAL A 73 2.54 -13.29 6.06
C VAL A 73 1.70 -13.44 4.80
N GLU A 74 0.48 -12.91 4.81
CA GLU A 74 -0.49 -13.02 3.73
C GLU A 74 -0.95 -11.65 3.25
N LEU A 75 -1.18 -11.53 1.95
CA LEU A 75 -1.94 -10.41 1.36
C LEU A 75 -3.43 -10.77 1.41
N ILE A 76 -4.21 -10.04 2.19
CA ILE A 76 -5.62 -10.33 2.42
C ILE A 76 -6.57 -9.42 1.63
N TRP A 77 -6.08 -8.28 1.15
CA TRP A 77 -6.83 -7.34 0.35
C TRP A 77 -5.89 -6.45 -0.45
N MET A 78 -6.28 -6.06 -1.66
CA MET A 78 -5.57 -5.04 -2.43
C MET A 78 -6.54 -4.27 -3.32
N SER A 79 -6.40 -2.95 -3.31
CA SER A 79 -7.09 -2.05 -4.24
C SER A 79 -6.17 -0.90 -4.60
N TYR A 80 -5.87 -0.74 -5.89
CA TYR A 80 -4.92 0.25 -6.39
C TYR A 80 -3.56 0.18 -5.67
N MET A 81 -3.20 1.24 -4.94
CA MET A 81 -1.97 1.34 -4.16
C MET A 81 -2.21 1.14 -2.67
N GLN A 82 -3.30 0.48 -2.28
CA GLN A 82 -3.59 0.14 -0.89
C GLN A 82 -3.67 -1.37 -0.76
N ALA A 83 -3.08 -1.90 0.31
CA ALA A 83 -3.06 -3.33 0.58
C ALA A 83 -3.26 -3.64 2.06
N GLY A 84 -3.97 -4.74 2.32
CA GLY A 84 -4.16 -5.32 3.64
C GLY A 84 -3.27 -6.55 3.79
N PHE A 85 -2.54 -6.60 4.90
CA PHE A 85 -1.60 -7.66 5.24
C PHE A 85 -2.03 -8.35 6.53
N MET A 86 -1.78 -9.65 6.61
CA MET A 86 -1.98 -10.45 7.83
C MET A 86 -0.68 -11.16 8.20
N GLY A 87 -0.16 -10.92 9.40
CA GLY A 87 1.02 -11.59 9.95
C GLY A 87 0.65 -12.52 11.10
N ILE A 88 1.11 -13.77 11.07
CA ILE A 88 0.82 -14.78 12.10
C ILE A 88 2.10 -15.08 12.88
N LYS A 89 2.02 -14.98 14.21
CA LYS A 89 3.10 -15.34 15.14
C LYS A 89 2.90 -16.77 15.63
N GLU A 90 3.78 -17.67 15.25
CA GLU A 90 3.82 -19.06 15.70
C GLU A 90 4.80 -19.30 16.86
#